data_AF-A0A8T4MH15-F1
#
_entry.id   AF-A0A8T4MH15-F1
#
_cell.length_a   1.000
_cell.length_b   1.000
_cell.length_c   1.000
_cell.angle_alpha   90.00
_cell.angle_beta   90.00
_cell.angle_gamma   90.00
#
_symmetry.space_group_name_H-M   'P 1'
#
loop_
_entity.id
_entity.type
_entity.pdbx_description
1 polymer ?
#
loop_
_entity_poly.entity_id
_entity_poly.type
_entity_poly.pdbx_seq_one_letter_code
_entity_poly.pdbx_strand_id
1 'polypeptide(L)'
;MMKSVLGVGFVALLVLSVFVSAAQNWYYAVGDSQNDYQLTIEVKNGWNLLQGFHPSYISAGSQISASNVKAVFMYSPDKNKYFEIYPENKLPNSGLDQNDEYYDDGAGLYSYWVYIDNIQTCNDPACEVQGGKLNKLVYTIKFGEWAETPMKKGWNFVGINPDMYNGEYNPNQGNEGEYFSWDAIKGDCTYEKIYAWNPETQTWFTSMTSDLQIKSYDFDDFLGNGMLVKVSDACTLKRATTAGGTITPPPVIPN
;
A
#
# COMPACT_ATOMS: atom_id res chain seq x y z
N MET A 1 -12.63 48.72 -29.64
CA MET A 1 -12.75 48.16 -28.28
C MET A 1 -12.68 46.64 -28.20
N MET A 2 -12.51 45.90 -29.31
CA MET A 2 -12.57 44.42 -29.29
C MET A 2 -11.22 43.71 -29.05
N LYS A 3 -10.08 44.43 -29.13
CA LYS A 3 -8.74 43.84 -28.99
C LYS A 3 -8.30 43.60 -27.53
N SER A 4 -8.91 44.28 -26.56
CA SER A 4 -8.50 44.17 -25.15
C SER A 4 -9.19 43.02 -24.39
N VAL A 5 -10.30 42.49 -24.89
CA VAL A 5 -11.05 41.40 -24.24
C VAL A 5 -10.40 40.03 -24.50
N LEU A 6 -9.73 39.86 -25.65
CA LEU A 6 -9.05 38.59 -25.98
C LEU A 6 -7.86 38.30 -25.08
N GLY A 7 -7.12 39.33 -24.66
CA GLY A 7 -5.93 39.18 -23.82
C GLY A 7 -6.25 38.70 -22.40
N VAL A 8 -7.36 39.18 -21.83
CA VAL A 8 -7.78 38.78 -20.46
C VAL A 8 -8.29 37.35 -20.43
N GLY A 9 -8.99 36.90 -21.48
CA GLY A 9 -9.45 35.51 -21.58
C GLY A 9 -8.30 34.49 -21.69
N PHE A 10 -7.22 34.84 -22.40
CA PHE A 10 -6.06 33.94 -22.57
C PHE A 10 -5.24 33.79 -21.28
N VAL A 11 -5.12 34.87 -20.49
CA VAL A 11 -4.47 34.82 -19.17
C VAL A 11 -5.31 34.01 -18.17
N ALA A 12 -6.64 34.12 -18.21
CA ALA A 12 -7.52 33.31 -17.35
C ALA A 12 -7.44 31.81 -17.69
N LEU A 13 -7.31 31.44 -18.96
CA LEU A 13 -7.12 30.05 -19.41
C LEU A 13 -5.77 29.46 -18.95
N LEU A 14 -4.70 30.25 -18.95
CA LEU A 14 -3.38 29.85 -18.44
C LEU A 14 -3.33 29.73 -16.91
N VAL A 15 -4.16 30.51 -16.19
CA VAL A 15 -4.28 30.39 -14.73
C VAL A 15 -5.17 29.21 -14.32
N LEU A 16 -6.10 28.79 -15.18
CA LEU A 16 -6.96 27.62 -14.97
C LEU A 16 -6.29 26.29 -15.36
N SER A 17 -5.18 26.31 -16.11
CA SER A 17 -4.31 25.14 -16.28
C SER A 17 -3.45 24.93 -15.03
N VAL A 18 -4.10 24.69 -13.89
CA VAL A 18 -3.43 24.05 -12.76
C VAL A 18 -3.12 22.64 -13.22
N PHE A 19 -1.85 22.34 -13.46
CA PHE A 19 -1.40 20.98 -13.72
C PHE A 19 -1.71 20.16 -12.47
N VAL A 20 -2.79 19.39 -12.52
CA VAL A 20 -3.07 18.37 -11.51
C VAL A 20 -2.03 17.28 -11.73
N SER A 21 -0.96 17.32 -10.95
CA SER A 21 0.00 16.23 -10.88
C SER A 21 -0.62 15.11 -10.05
N ALA A 22 -1.30 14.19 -10.71
CA ALA A 22 -1.73 12.93 -10.08
C ALA A 22 -0.46 12.12 -9.74
N ALA A 23 -0.36 11.66 -8.49
CA ALA A 23 0.56 10.57 -8.20
C ALA A 23 0.05 9.32 -8.92
N GLN A 24 0.95 8.58 -9.56
CA GLN A 24 0.64 7.26 -10.09
C GLN A 24 1.68 6.31 -9.56
N ASN A 25 1.26 5.46 -8.63
CA ASN A 25 2.02 4.25 -8.33
C ASN A 25 1.72 3.25 -9.45
N TRP A 26 2.76 2.58 -9.93
CA TRP A 26 2.63 1.59 -11.00
C TRP A 26 2.99 0.21 -10.50
N TYR A 27 2.29 -0.76 -11.05
CA TYR A 27 2.38 -2.17 -10.71
C TYR A 27 2.39 -3.03 -11.96
N TYR A 28 3.37 -3.94 -12.05
CA TYR A 28 3.40 -4.93 -13.11
C TYR A 28 4.13 -6.20 -12.66
N ALA A 29 3.67 -7.34 -13.16
CA ALA A 29 4.32 -8.62 -12.95
C ALA A 29 5.72 -8.61 -13.60
N VAL A 30 6.72 -9.12 -12.88
CA VAL A 30 8.11 -9.20 -13.34
C VAL A 30 8.64 -10.61 -13.15
N GLY A 31 9.34 -11.14 -14.15
CA GLY A 31 9.94 -12.48 -14.10
C GLY A 31 9.01 -13.62 -14.52
N ASP A 32 9.50 -14.85 -14.35
CA ASP A 32 8.82 -16.08 -14.80
C ASP A 32 7.90 -16.68 -13.72
N SER A 33 7.94 -16.17 -12.49
CA SER A 33 7.07 -16.61 -11.41
C SER A 33 5.78 -15.77 -11.40
N GLN A 34 4.62 -16.40 -11.19
CA GLN A 34 3.33 -15.70 -11.28
C GLN A 34 3.10 -14.68 -10.15
N ASN A 35 4.03 -14.55 -9.19
CA ASN A 35 3.82 -13.81 -7.96
C ASN A 35 4.87 -12.72 -7.71
N ASP A 36 5.83 -12.54 -8.60
CA ASP A 36 6.83 -11.50 -8.48
C ASP A 36 6.33 -10.22 -9.15
N TYR A 37 6.37 -9.12 -8.42
CA TYR A 37 5.84 -7.85 -8.87
C TYR A 37 6.79 -6.71 -8.59
N GLN A 38 6.84 -5.75 -9.51
CA GLN A 38 7.56 -4.51 -9.28
C GLN A 38 6.59 -3.44 -8.82
N LEU A 39 6.86 -2.89 -7.64
CA LEU A 39 6.14 -1.75 -7.08
C LEU A 39 6.95 -0.48 -7.32
N THR A 40 6.28 0.56 -7.83
CA THR A 40 6.81 1.92 -7.86
C THR A 40 5.99 2.78 -6.91
N ILE A 41 6.62 3.27 -5.84
CA ILE A 41 5.98 4.06 -4.79
C ILE A 41 6.71 5.40 -4.64
N GLU A 42 5.95 6.48 -4.49
CA GLU A 42 6.52 7.76 -4.07
C GLU A 42 6.80 7.76 -2.57
N VAL A 43 8.04 8.05 -2.17
CA VAL A 43 8.44 8.13 -0.76
C VAL A 43 8.90 9.54 -0.38
N LYS A 44 8.97 9.83 0.92
CA LYS A 44 9.46 11.12 1.43
C LYS A 44 10.61 10.92 2.42
N ASN A 45 11.39 11.97 2.65
CA ASN A 45 12.35 11.98 3.77
C ASN A 45 11.56 11.79 5.08
N GLY A 46 12.08 10.96 5.98
CA GLY A 46 11.41 10.58 7.22
C GLY A 46 10.82 9.18 7.17
N TRP A 47 9.73 8.97 7.92
CA TRP A 47 9.08 7.67 8.03
C TRP A 47 8.09 7.44 6.91
N ASN A 48 8.19 6.27 6.29
CA ASN A 48 7.27 5.75 5.29
C ASN A 48 6.79 4.37 5.77
N LEU A 49 5.57 3.98 5.39
CA LEU A 49 5.02 2.68 5.75
C LEU A 49 4.88 1.85 4.48
N LEU A 50 5.77 0.88 4.28
CA LEU A 50 5.92 0.18 3.00
C LEU A 50 5.63 -1.32 3.15
N GLN A 51 4.94 -1.90 2.18
CA GLN A 51 4.60 -3.32 2.14
C GLN A 51 5.82 -4.17 1.75
N GLY A 52 6.08 -5.26 2.48
CA GLY A 52 7.08 -6.29 2.14
C GLY A 52 8.46 -5.76 1.76
N PHE A 53 8.94 -4.71 2.43
CA PHE A 53 10.12 -3.99 2.00
C PHE A 53 11.40 -4.44 2.71
N HIS A 54 12.45 -4.65 1.93
CA HIS A 54 13.84 -4.73 2.39
C HIS A 54 14.77 -3.99 1.42
N PRO A 55 15.85 -3.32 1.87
CA PRO A 55 16.74 -2.56 0.98
C PRO A 55 17.39 -3.37 -0.15
N SER A 56 17.53 -4.69 0.00
CA SER A 56 18.06 -5.56 -1.06
C SER A 56 17.08 -5.77 -2.22
N TYR A 57 15.80 -5.43 -2.06
CA TYR A 57 14.77 -5.58 -3.08
C TYR A 57 14.66 -4.37 -4.01
N ILE A 58 15.40 -3.30 -3.72
CA ILE A 58 15.42 -2.08 -4.53
C ILE A 58 15.93 -2.43 -5.94
N SER A 59 15.13 -2.08 -6.95
CA SER A 59 15.44 -2.28 -8.35
C SER A 59 16.46 -1.28 -8.86
N ALA A 60 17.25 -1.66 -9.87
CA ALA A 60 18.29 -0.80 -10.45
C ALA A 60 17.76 0.52 -11.07
N GLY A 61 16.47 0.56 -11.46
CA GLY A 61 15.80 1.77 -11.98
C GLY A 61 15.23 2.69 -10.90
N SER A 62 15.37 2.34 -9.62
CA SER A 62 14.88 3.16 -8.49
C SER A 62 15.70 4.43 -8.35
N GLN A 63 15.03 5.56 -8.09
CA GLN A 63 15.71 6.81 -7.72
C GLN A 63 16.20 6.78 -6.26
N ILE A 64 15.60 5.92 -5.45
CA ILE A 64 15.98 5.67 -4.06
C ILE A 64 16.90 4.46 -4.03
N SER A 65 18.07 4.60 -3.44
CA SER A 65 19.04 3.51 -3.27
C SER A 65 19.01 2.95 -1.85
N ALA A 66 19.62 1.78 -1.64
CA ALA A 66 19.76 1.19 -0.30
C ALA A 66 20.47 2.13 0.68
N SER A 67 21.38 3.00 0.20
CA SER A 67 22.10 3.96 1.06
C SER A 67 21.21 5.09 1.60
N ASN A 68 20.05 5.31 1.00
CA ASN A 68 19.03 6.26 1.48
C ASN A 68 18.21 5.67 2.62
N VAL A 69 18.11 4.35 2.74
CA VAL A 69 17.39 3.70 3.83
C VAL A 69 18.27 3.68 5.08
N LYS A 70 17.80 4.27 6.18
CA LYS A 70 18.56 4.33 7.44
C LYS A 70 18.09 3.33 8.48
N ALA A 71 16.82 2.99 8.44
CA ALA A 71 16.24 2.02 9.35
C ALA A 71 15.03 1.33 8.72
N VAL A 72 14.85 0.06 9.06
CA VAL A 72 13.60 -0.66 8.80
C VAL A 72 13.14 -1.32 10.09
N PHE A 73 11.89 -1.08 10.47
CA PHE A 73 11.26 -1.70 11.63
C PHE A 73 10.04 -2.53 11.23
N MET A 74 9.99 -3.74 11.77
CA MET A 74 8.84 -4.62 11.72
C MET A 74 8.10 -4.55 13.06
N TYR A 75 6.77 -4.54 13.03
CA TYR A 75 5.95 -4.71 14.22
C TYR A 75 5.54 -6.18 14.36
N SER A 76 5.74 -6.77 15.54
CA SER A 76 5.21 -8.10 15.85
C SER A 76 3.95 -7.96 16.70
N PRO A 77 2.78 -8.36 16.18
CA PRO A 77 1.54 -8.38 16.96
C PRO A 77 1.62 -9.30 18.18
N ASP A 78 2.25 -10.47 18.04
CA ASP A 78 2.37 -11.46 19.12
C ASP A 78 3.19 -10.93 20.31
N LYS A 79 4.18 -10.08 20.04
CA LYS A 79 5.01 -9.48 21.09
C LYS A 79 4.60 -8.05 21.44
N ASN A 80 3.67 -7.45 20.68
CA ASN A 80 3.26 -6.05 20.80
C ASN A 80 4.46 -5.09 20.86
N LYS A 81 5.46 -5.28 19.98
CA LYS A 81 6.68 -4.46 19.93
C LYS A 81 7.25 -4.37 18.52
N TYR A 82 8.02 -3.31 18.29
CA TYR A 82 8.82 -3.13 17.08
C TYR A 82 10.18 -3.82 17.20
N PHE A 83 10.68 -4.26 16.06
CA PHE A 83 11.98 -4.87 15.87
C PHE A 83 12.70 -4.20 14.72
N GLU A 84 13.94 -3.79 14.96
CA GLU A 84 14.82 -3.26 13.94
C GLU A 84 15.36 -4.42 13.09
N ILE A 85 15.01 -4.45 11.81
CA ILE A 85 15.45 -5.48 10.87
C ILE A 85 16.57 -4.98 9.94
N TYR A 86 16.78 -3.66 9.89
CA TYR A 86 17.89 -3.01 9.18
C TYR A 86 18.36 -1.78 9.98
N PRO A 87 19.67 -1.49 10.07
CA PRO A 87 20.78 -2.13 9.33
C PRO A 87 21.35 -3.40 9.97
N GLU A 88 21.22 -3.59 11.28
CA GLU A 88 21.95 -4.63 12.02
C GLU A 88 21.18 -5.96 12.18
N ASN A 89 19.97 -6.07 11.62
CA ASN A 89 19.01 -7.16 11.82
C ASN A 89 19.03 -7.75 13.24
N LYS A 90 18.30 -7.13 14.17
CA LYS A 90 18.28 -7.52 15.59
C LYS A 90 17.31 -8.67 15.89
N LEU A 91 16.72 -9.31 14.87
CA LEU A 91 15.76 -10.41 15.02
C LEU A 91 16.35 -11.68 15.65
N PRO A 92 17.58 -12.13 15.36
CA PRO A 92 18.10 -13.38 15.94
C PRO A 92 18.14 -13.40 17.47
N ASN A 93 18.21 -12.22 18.11
CA ASN A 93 18.22 -12.08 19.58
C ASN A 93 16.85 -11.74 20.17
N SER A 94 15.80 -11.73 19.35
CA SER A 94 14.50 -11.18 19.69
C SER A 94 13.50 -12.19 20.27
N GLY A 95 13.82 -13.48 20.15
CA GLY A 95 12.93 -14.60 20.47
C GLY A 95 11.81 -14.81 19.44
N LEU A 96 11.95 -14.24 18.24
CA LEU A 96 11.18 -14.59 17.05
C LEU A 96 11.91 -15.70 16.29
N ASP A 97 11.18 -16.70 15.82
CA ASP A 97 11.72 -17.76 14.96
C ASP A 97 11.96 -17.16 13.57
N GLN A 98 13.03 -17.56 12.87
CA GLN A 98 13.22 -17.19 11.47
C GLN A 98 12.17 -17.86 10.56
N ASN A 99 11.49 -18.89 11.06
CA ASN A 99 10.34 -19.53 10.42
C ASN A 99 8.99 -18.95 10.89
N ASP A 100 8.98 -17.84 11.64
CA ASP A 100 7.75 -17.15 11.98
C ASP A 100 7.12 -16.65 10.66
N GLU A 101 5.82 -16.91 10.47
CA GLU A 101 5.06 -16.64 9.23
C GLU A 101 5.13 -15.15 8.81
N TYR A 102 5.46 -14.27 9.75
CA TYR A 102 5.72 -12.84 9.52
C TYR A 102 7.04 -12.53 8.80
N TYR A 103 7.96 -13.50 8.73
CA TYR A 103 9.30 -13.37 8.17
C TYR A 103 9.50 -14.21 6.90
N ASP A 104 8.69 -15.24 6.68
CA ASP A 104 8.75 -16.05 5.46
C ASP A 104 8.29 -15.21 4.25
N ASP A 105 8.93 -15.41 3.09
CA ASP A 105 8.80 -14.62 1.85
C ASP A 105 7.36 -14.57 1.27
N GLY A 106 6.40 -15.29 1.89
CA GLY A 106 4.95 -15.11 1.70
C GLY A 106 4.39 -13.82 2.34
N ALA A 107 5.19 -13.11 3.13
CA ALA A 107 4.93 -11.87 3.89
C ALA A 107 4.60 -10.63 3.05
N GLY A 108 4.25 -10.79 1.78
CA GLY A 108 3.85 -9.72 0.88
C GLY A 108 2.66 -8.89 1.39
N LEU A 109 2.05 -9.21 2.53
CA LEU A 109 0.97 -8.46 3.16
C LEU A 109 1.38 -7.70 4.42
N TYR A 110 2.59 -7.87 4.94
CA TYR A 110 3.02 -7.10 6.10
C TYR A 110 3.65 -5.78 5.69
N SER A 111 3.48 -4.77 6.53
CA SER A 111 4.06 -3.45 6.31
C SER A 111 5.12 -3.10 7.34
N TYR A 112 6.13 -2.39 6.88
CA TYR A 112 7.34 -2.06 7.62
C TYR A 112 7.50 -0.55 7.67
N TRP A 113 7.92 -0.05 8.83
CA TRP A 113 8.37 1.33 8.94
C TRP A 113 9.74 1.45 8.29
N VAL A 114 9.84 2.32 7.29
CA VAL A 114 11.07 2.54 6.52
C VAL A 114 11.45 4.01 6.68
N TYR A 115 12.58 4.26 7.35
CA TYR A 115 13.14 5.60 7.43
C TYR A 115 14.03 5.85 6.22
N ILE A 116 13.66 6.85 5.42
CA ILE A 116 14.39 7.25 4.22
C ILE A 116 14.97 8.64 4.46
N ASP A 117 16.22 8.81 4.09
CA ASP A 117 16.95 10.05 4.31
C ASP A 117 17.84 10.39 3.12
N ASN A 118 18.23 11.66 3.04
CA ASN A 118 19.07 12.22 1.99
C ASN A 118 18.50 11.93 0.59
N ILE A 119 17.17 11.96 0.44
CA ILE A 119 16.59 11.93 -0.89
C ILE A 119 17.04 13.18 -1.62
N GLN A 120 17.77 12.98 -2.71
CA GLN A 120 18.25 14.09 -3.51
C GLN A 120 17.07 14.77 -4.19
N THR A 121 16.83 16.03 -3.83
CA THR A 121 15.98 16.89 -4.64
C THR A 121 16.76 17.24 -5.90
N CYS A 122 16.39 16.67 -7.05
CA CYS A 122 16.90 17.15 -8.32
C CYS A 122 16.35 18.56 -8.57
N ASN A 123 17.23 19.56 -8.51
CA ASN A 123 16.91 20.95 -8.83
C ASN A 123 17.10 21.24 -10.34
N ASP A 124 17.31 20.20 -11.16
CA ASP A 124 17.47 20.31 -12.61
C ASP A 124 16.10 20.13 -13.29
N PRO A 125 15.64 21.11 -14.09
CA PRO A 125 14.44 20.97 -14.92
C PRO A 125 14.43 19.72 -15.81
N ALA A 126 15.59 19.18 -16.18
CA ALA A 126 15.71 17.92 -16.94
C ALA A 126 15.14 16.70 -16.18
N CYS A 127 15.12 16.73 -14.85
CA CYS A 127 14.49 15.69 -14.03
C CYS A 127 12.96 15.77 -14.05
N GLU A 128 12.38 16.94 -14.34
CA GLU A 128 10.93 17.09 -14.53
C GLU A 128 10.46 16.48 -15.86
N VAL A 129 11.32 16.46 -16.88
CA VAL A 129 10.99 16.00 -18.25
C VAL A 129 10.70 14.49 -18.31
N GLN A 130 11.07 13.70 -17.29
CA GLN A 130 10.68 12.29 -17.15
C GLN A 130 9.35 12.08 -16.40
N GLY A 131 8.49 13.10 -16.30
CA GLY A 131 7.17 12.96 -15.66
C GLY A 131 7.18 13.19 -14.14
N GLY A 132 8.16 13.91 -13.63
CA GLY A 132 7.87 15.00 -12.68
C GLY A 132 7.59 14.68 -11.21
N LYS A 133 8.04 13.56 -10.65
CA LYS A 133 8.24 13.46 -9.20
C LYS A 133 9.53 12.70 -8.87
N LEU A 134 10.42 13.38 -8.15
CA LEU A 134 11.55 12.75 -7.48
C LEU A 134 11.02 11.87 -6.35
N ASN A 135 11.85 10.94 -5.90
CA ASN A 135 11.57 10.04 -4.78
C ASN A 135 10.75 8.79 -5.17
N LYS A 136 10.86 8.33 -6.41
CA LYS A 136 10.29 7.05 -6.81
C LYS A 136 11.18 5.90 -6.31
N LEU A 137 10.68 5.21 -5.30
CA LEU A 137 11.23 3.94 -4.85
C LEU A 137 10.64 2.84 -5.73
N VAL A 138 11.52 2.10 -6.40
CA VAL A 138 11.15 0.94 -7.21
C VAL A 138 11.74 -0.30 -6.55
N TYR A 139 10.91 -1.28 -6.20
CA TYR A 139 11.37 -2.53 -5.60
C TYR A 139 10.51 -3.72 -6.04
N THR A 140 11.10 -4.90 -6.00
CA THR A 140 10.40 -6.15 -6.31
C THR A 140 9.91 -6.80 -5.03
N ILE A 141 8.64 -7.21 -5.02
CA ILE A 141 8.02 -7.94 -3.94
C ILE A 141 7.41 -9.22 -4.49
N LYS A 142 7.40 -10.27 -3.67
CA LYS A 142 6.63 -11.46 -3.95
C LYS A 142 5.33 -11.41 -3.17
N PHE A 143 4.20 -11.49 -3.86
CA PHE A 143 2.91 -11.57 -3.17
C PHE A 143 2.53 -13.01 -2.86
N GLY A 144 2.19 -13.25 -1.60
CA GLY A 144 1.51 -14.47 -1.17
C GLY A 144 0.01 -14.38 -1.42
N GLU A 145 -0.66 -15.52 -1.32
CA GLU A 145 -2.12 -15.56 -1.26
C GLU A 145 -2.59 -14.81 -0.01
N TRP A 146 -3.40 -13.76 -0.20
CA TRP A 146 -3.92 -12.95 0.90
C TRP A 146 -5.24 -13.45 1.47
N ALA A 147 -5.96 -14.25 0.69
CA ALA A 147 -7.33 -14.67 0.98
C ALA A 147 -7.39 -15.77 2.06
N GLU A 148 -6.49 -15.75 3.03
CA GLU A 148 -6.48 -16.60 4.22
C GLU A 148 -5.50 -16.06 5.30
N THR A 149 -5.14 -14.78 5.24
CA THR A 149 -4.11 -14.22 6.13
C THR A 149 -4.61 -14.08 7.57
N PRO A 150 -3.96 -14.74 8.55
CA PRO A 150 -4.33 -14.61 9.94
C PRO A 150 -3.98 -13.22 10.49
N MET A 151 -4.89 -12.65 11.26
CA MET A 151 -4.74 -11.38 11.96
C MET A 151 -4.79 -11.64 13.45
N LYS A 152 -3.86 -11.06 14.20
CA LYS A 152 -3.83 -11.21 15.66
C LYS A 152 -4.70 -10.16 16.31
N LYS A 153 -5.27 -10.49 17.47
CA LYS A 153 -5.97 -9.52 18.31
C LYS A 153 -5.11 -8.27 18.55
N GLY A 154 -5.68 -7.09 18.37
CA GLY A 154 -4.96 -5.83 18.52
C GLY A 154 -4.44 -5.29 17.18
N TRP A 155 -3.28 -4.64 17.20
CA TRP A 155 -2.71 -3.95 16.04
C TRP A 155 -2.03 -4.91 15.08
N ASN A 156 -2.24 -4.70 13.78
CA ASN A 156 -1.60 -5.41 12.68
C ASN A 156 -1.21 -4.39 11.60
N PHE A 157 -0.05 -4.61 10.98
CA PHE A 157 0.46 -3.79 9.90
C PHE A 157 0.25 -4.52 8.59
N VAL A 158 -0.62 -3.99 7.74
CA VAL A 158 -1.11 -4.68 6.53
C VAL A 158 -0.80 -3.83 5.31
N GLY A 159 -0.13 -4.40 4.32
CA GLY A 159 0.06 -3.80 3.01
C GLY A 159 -1.06 -4.19 2.05
N ILE A 160 -1.40 -3.29 1.14
CA ILE A 160 -2.46 -3.52 0.16
C ILE A 160 -1.88 -4.18 -1.09
N ASN A 161 -2.23 -5.45 -1.33
CA ASN A 161 -1.94 -6.15 -2.57
C ASN A 161 -3.04 -5.84 -3.62
N PRO A 162 -2.70 -5.64 -4.91
CA PRO A 162 -3.64 -5.60 -6.03
C PRO A 162 -4.74 -6.67 -6.02
N ASP A 163 -4.46 -7.89 -5.57
CA ASP A 163 -5.47 -8.95 -5.46
C ASP A 163 -6.58 -8.65 -4.43
N MET A 164 -6.38 -7.67 -3.54
CA MET A 164 -7.36 -7.23 -2.56
C MET A 164 -8.43 -6.30 -3.17
N TYR A 165 -8.27 -5.88 -4.43
CA TYR A 165 -9.22 -5.02 -5.12
C TYR A 165 -10.44 -5.83 -5.59
N ASN A 166 -11.62 -5.20 -5.53
CA ASN A 166 -12.82 -5.76 -6.14
C ASN A 166 -12.79 -5.49 -7.65
N GLY A 167 -12.45 -6.52 -8.42
CA GLY A 167 -12.31 -6.47 -9.87
C GLY A 167 -11.21 -7.43 -10.32
N GLU A 168 -11.25 -7.88 -11.56
CA GLU A 168 -10.09 -8.52 -12.17
C GLU A 168 -9.18 -7.38 -12.61
N TYR A 169 -8.08 -7.14 -11.87
CA TYR A 169 -7.13 -6.07 -12.18
C TYR A 169 -6.72 -6.17 -13.65
N ASN A 170 -7.17 -5.22 -14.47
CA ASN A 170 -6.81 -5.16 -15.88
C ASN A 170 -5.89 -3.96 -16.12
N PRO A 171 -4.56 -4.15 -16.16
CA PRO A 171 -3.60 -3.05 -16.33
C PRO A 171 -3.76 -2.31 -17.67
N ASN A 172 -4.58 -2.83 -18.61
CA ASN A 172 -4.79 -2.26 -19.93
C ASN A 172 -6.13 -1.53 -20.11
N GLN A 173 -7.07 -1.62 -19.16
CA GLN A 173 -8.41 -1.02 -19.32
C GLN A 173 -8.66 0.22 -18.46
N GLY A 174 -7.72 0.60 -17.59
CA GLY A 174 -7.94 1.66 -16.62
C GLY A 174 -8.92 1.21 -15.53
N ASN A 175 -8.71 1.68 -14.30
CA ASN A 175 -9.40 1.19 -13.11
C ASN A 175 -10.86 1.71 -13.00
N GLU A 176 -11.60 1.82 -14.11
CA GLU A 176 -13.00 2.26 -14.11
C GLU A 176 -13.90 1.18 -13.47
N GLY A 177 -14.00 1.21 -12.15
CA GLY A 177 -14.88 0.34 -11.35
C GLY A 177 -14.16 -0.51 -10.31
N GLU A 178 -12.83 -0.52 -10.29
CA GLU A 178 -12.05 -1.19 -9.26
C GLU A 178 -12.00 -0.31 -8.01
N TYR A 179 -12.39 -0.87 -6.88
CA TYR A 179 -12.24 -0.19 -5.59
C TYR A 179 -11.78 -1.18 -4.55
N PHE A 180 -10.86 -0.71 -3.71
CA PHE A 180 -10.52 -1.39 -2.47
C PHE A 180 -11.57 -1.03 -1.41
N SER A 181 -12.02 -2.04 -0.67
CA SER A 181 -12.90 -1.85 0.48
C SER A 181 -12.51 -2.81 1.57
N TRP A 182 -12.28 -2.29 2.77
CA TRP A 182 -12.03 -3.11 3.95
C TRP A 182 -13.17 -4.10 4.22
N ASP A 183 -14.42 -3.71 3.95
CA ASP A 183 -15.56 -4.62 4.04
C ASP A 183 -15.52 -5.77 3.04
N ALA A 184 -14.90 -5.56 1.88
CA ALA A 184 -14.77 -6.59 0.85
C ALA A 184 -13.67 -7.61 1.16
N ILE A 185 -12.80 -7.33 2.13
CA ILE A 185 -11.67 -8.21 2.48
C ILE A 185 -11.64 -8.60 3.97
N LYS A 186 -12.69 -8.24 4.73
CA LYS A 186 -12.70 -8.43 6.18
C LYS A 186 -12.71 -9.87 6.65
N GLY A 187 -13.16 -10.82 5.83
CA GLY A 187 -13.38 -12.20 6.27
C GLY A 187 -14.25 -12.27 7.52
N ASP A 188 -13.72 -12.85 8.59
CA ASP A 188 -14.37 -12.92 9.91
C ASP A 188 -13.83 -11.86 10.91
N CYS A 189 -13.01 -10.92 10.44
CA CYS A 189 -12.46 -9.85 11.26
C CYS A 189 -13.50 -8.79 11.64
N THR A 190 -13.43 -8.36 12.91
CA THR A 190 -14.11 -7.17 13.40
C THR A 190 -13.08 -6.06 13.62
N TYR A 191 -13.13 -5.04 12.75
CA TYR A 191 -12.22 -3.90 12.82
C TYR A 191 -12.66 -2.90 13.89
N GLU A 192 -11.75 -2.58 14.82
CA GLU A 192 -11.94 -1.50 15.78
C GLU A 192 -11.49 -0.16 15.20
N LYS A 193 -10.36 -0.15 14.48
CA LYS A 193 -9.72 1.05 13.94
C LYS A 193 -8.91 0.74 12.70
N ILE A 194 -8.90 1.65 11.75
CA ILE A 194 -8.07 1.59 10.55
C ILE A 194 -7.41 2.96 10.35
N TYR A 195 -6.11 2.95 10.10
CA TYR A 195 -5.32 4.13 9.81
C TYR A 195 -4.45 3.90 8.58
N ALA A 196 -4.28 4.94 7.78
CA ALA A 196 -3.22 5.01 6.79
C ALA A 196 -2.24 6.10 7.17
N TRP A 197 -0.98 5.89 6.81
CA TRP A 197 0.08 6.86 7.02
C TRP A 197 0.11 7.85 5.86
N ASN A 198 0.16 9.15 6.15
CA ASN A 198 0.46 10.16 5.15
C ASN A 198 1.97 10.45 5.18
N PRO A 199 2.75 10.01 4.17
CA PRO A 199 4.18 10.27 4.14
C PRO A 199 4.51 11.74 3.86
N GLU A 200 3.61 12.52 3.24
CA GLU A 200 3.84 13.93 2.95
C GLU A 200 3.80 14.79 4.22
N THR A 201 2.81 14.55 5.07
CA THR A 201 2.62 15.33 6.31
C THR A 201 3.23 14.65 7.54
N GLN A 202 3.72 13.41 7.41
CA GLN A 202 4.24 12.59 8.51
C GLN A 202 3.20 12.44 9.65
N THR A 203 1.95 12.21 9.27
CA THR A 203 0.83 12.04 10.21
C THR A 203 -0.08 10.92 9.78
N TRP A 204 -0.79 10.32 10.73
CA TRP A 204 -1.89 9.41 10.41
C TRP A 204 -3.08 10.16 9.82
N PHE A 205 -3.66 9.63 8.75
CA PHE A 205 -5.01 10.02 8.36
C PHE A 205 -5.96 9.61 9.49
N THR A 206 -6.66 10.58 10.10
CA THR A 206 -7.46 10.33 11.30
C THR A 206 -8.72 9.53 10.98
N SER A 207 -8.84 8.34 11.60
CA SER A 207 -10.04 7.52 11.74
C SER A 207 -10.77 7.21 10.44
N MET A 208 -10.28 6.21 9.71
CA MET A 208 -11.11 5.54 8.72
C MET A 208 -12.04 4.57 9.44
N THR A 209 -13.35 4.70 9.23
CA THR A 209 -14.33 3.68 9.63
C THR A 209 -14.29 2.53 8.62
N SER A 210 -14.72 1.32 9.01
CA SER A 210 -14.88 0.20 8.06
C SER A 210 -15.76 0.57 6.87
N ASP A 211 -16.78 1.40 7.13
CA ASP A 211 -17.81 1.82 6.18
C ASP A 211 -17.34 2.97 5.28
N LEU A 212 -16.14 3.51 5.51
CA LEU A 212 -15.54 4.49 4.61
C LEU A 212 -15.14 3.73 3.34
N GLN A 213 -16.09 3.66 2.40
CA GLN A 213 -15.78 3.50 0.99
C GLN A 213 -14.90 4.68 0.64
N ILE A 214 -13.59 4.47 0.66
CA ILE A 214 -12.62 5.42 0.14
C ILE A 214 -12.85 5.42 -1.38
N LYS A 215 -13.86 6.15 -1.82
CA LYS A 215 -14.24 6.33 -3.23
C LYS A 215 -13.62 7.59 -3.83
N SER A 216 -12.93 8.39 -3.01
CA SER A 216 -12.57 9.77 -3.37
C SER A 216 -11.10 10.15 -3.13
N TYR A 217 -10.24 9.18 -2.81
CA TYR A 217 -8.80 9.37 -2.90
C TYR A 217 -8.34 8.47 -4.04
N ASP A 218 -7.51 8.98 -4.96
CA ASP A 218 -6.89 8.18 -6.02
C ASP A 218 -6.15 7.03 -5.34
N PHE A 219 -6.81 5.88 -5.25
CA PHE A 219 -6.40 4.80 -4.37
C PHE A 219 -5.17 4.06 -4.86
N ASP A 220 -4.83 4.29 -6.12
CA ASP A 220 -3.53 3.97 -6.70
C ASP A 220 -2.41 4.52 -5.79
N ASP A 221 -2.63 5.63 -5.08
CA ASP A 221 -1.70 6.19 -4.10
C ASP A 221 -1.41 5.26 -2.91
N PHE A 222 -2.28 4.29 -2.60
CA PHE A 222 -2.08 3.37 -1.46
C PHE A 222 -1.52 2.01 -1.86
N LEU A 223 -1.44 1.67 -3.15
CA LEU A 223 -0.79 0.43 -3.58
C LEU A 223 0.67 0.40 -3.11
N GLY A 224 1.06 -0.70 -2.46
CA GLY A 224 2.38 -0.86 -1.86
C GLY A 224 2.61 -0.05 -0.57
N ASN A 225 1.70 0.85 -0.21
CA ASN A 225 1.71 1.50 1.11
C ASN A 225 1.10 0.58 2.16
N GLY A 226 1.58 0.74 3.38
CA GLY A 226 1.06 0.04 4.53
C GLY A 226 -0.06 0.80 5.24
N MET A 227 -0.93 0.00 5.85
CA MET A 227 -2.01 0.44 6.71
C MET A 227 -1.88 -0.20 8.08
N LEU A 228 -2.47 0.45 9.07
CA LEU A 228 -2.51 -0.02 10.44
C LEU A 228 -3.96 -0.38 10.79
N VAL A 229 -4.19 -1.64 11.11
CA VAL A 229 -5.52 -2.20 11.38
C VAL A 229 -5.55 -2.74 12.80
N LYS A 230 -6.56 -2.33 13.59
CA LYS A 230 -6.86 -2.92 14.89
C LYS A 230 -8.06 -3.85 14.77
N VAL A 231 -7.90 -5.09 15.20
CA VAL A 231 -9.00 -6.07 15.28
C VAL A 231 -9.32 -6.39 16.74
N SER A 232 -10.60 -6.63 17.04
CA SER A 232 -11.07 -6.89 18.42
C SER A 232 -10.62 -8.25 18.95
N ASP A 233 -10.52 -9.23 18.05
CA ASP A 233 -10.12 -10.61 18.32
C ASP A 233 -9.28 -11.16 17.17
N ALA A 234 -8.60 -12.29 17.40
CA ALA A 234 -7.87 -12.97 16.32
C ALA A 234 -8.87 -13.46 15.26
N CYS A 235 -8.51 -13.29 14.00
CA CYS A 235 -9.39 -13.52 12.85
C CYS A 235 -8.56 -13.84 11.60
N THR A 236 -9.22 -14.01 10.47
CA THR A 236 -8.61 -14.29 9.16
C THR A 236 -9.21 -13.36 8.11
N LEU A 237 -8.34 -12.60 7.42
CA LEU A 237 -8.75 -11.84 6.24
C LEU A 237 -9.17 -12.81 5.14
N LYS A 238 -10.32 -12.54 4.54
CA LYS A 238 -10.85 -13.29 3.40
C LYS A 238 -11.63 -12.35 2.52
N ARG A 239 -11.63 -12.64 1.21
CA ARG A 239 -12.56 -11.96 0.30
C ARG A 239 -13.98 -12.21 0.80
N ALA A 240 -14.74 -11.13 0.98
CA ALA A 240 -16.15 -11.22 1.23
C ALA A 240 -16.75 -12.03 0.09
N THR A 241 -17.25 -13.22 0.40
CA THR A 241 -18.02 -13.98 -0.58
C THR A 241 -19.22 -13.12 -0.90
N THR A 242 -19.26 -12.55 -2.10
CA THR A 242 -20.39 -11.76 -2.60
C THR A 242 -21.63 -12.57 -2.32
N ALA A 243 -22.41 -12.16 -1.32
CA ALA A 243 -23.51 -12.89 -0.70
C ALA A 243 -23.77 -14.25 -1.38
N GLY A 244 -23.01 -15.27 -0.96
CA GLY A 244 -23.58 -16.60 -0.96
C GLY A 244 -24.77 -16.47 -0.01
N GLY A 245 -25.95 -16.13 -0.56
CA GLY A 245 -27.18 -16.21 0.19
C GLY A 245 -27.12 -17.54 0.93
N THR A 246 -27.31 -17.51 2.24
CA THR A 246 -27.42 -18.72 3.06
C THR A 246 -28.16 -19.76 2.23
N ILE A 247 -27.45 -20.78 1.74
CA ILE A 247 -28.10 -21.88 1.04
C ILE A 247 -28.91 -22.54 2.14
N THR A 248 -30.18 -22.17 2.24
CA THR A 248 -31.14 -22.91 3.05
C THR A 248 -31.07 -24.34 2.53
N PRO A 249 -30.68 -25.31 3.37
CA PRO A 249 -30.68 -26.71 2.95
C PRO A 249 -32.09 -27.04 2.42
N PRO A 250 -32.20 -27.92 1.39
CA PRO A 250 -33.49 -28.27 0.83
C PRO A 250 -34.45 -28.73 1.94
N PRO A 251 -35.74 -28.35 1.89
CA PRO A 251 -36.70 -28.72 2.91
C PRO A 251 -36.72 -30.24 3.07
N VAL A 252 -36.68 -30.69 4.33
CA VAL A 252 -36.71 -32.11 4.66
C VAL A 252 -38.02 -32.69 4.12
N ILE A 253 -37.91 -33.75 3.32
CA ILE A 253 -39.08 -34.48 2.81
C ILE A 253 -39.82 -35.04 4.03
N PRO A 254 -41.13 -34.74 4.21
CA PRO A 254 -41.90 -35.32 5.29
C PRO A 254 -41.90 -36.85 5.15
N ASN A 255 -41.66 -37.56 6.26
CA ASN A 255 -41.93 -38.99 6.34
C ASN A 255 -43.41 -39.29 6.06
#